data_AF-A0A348PCX4-F1
#
_entry.id   AF-A0A348PCX4-F1
#
_cell.length_a   1.000
_cell.length_b   1.000
_cell.length_c   1.000
_cell.angle_alpha   90.00
_cell.angle_beta   90.00
_cell.angle_gamma   90.00
#
_symmetry.space_group_name_H-M   'P 1'
#
loop_
_entity.id
_entity.type
_entity.pdbx_description
1 polymer ?
#
loop_
_entity_poly.entity_id
_entity_poly.type
_entity_poly.pdbx_seq_one_letter_code
_entity_poly.pdbx_strand_id
1 'polypeptide(L)'
;MAAIAFLRPVRPNFHRDPSIDELGALGKHLAFLQGLVSAGHVVMAGPSEDGALGVVVFPHDSATQAEERMREDPAVAAGVFTCEVQAWRMSLFGTGSTRDWFGFTQVIHIRTDAVNAWRMLATCDGLERWFLAKADAWTHDGRQWPRDVSLEHGAKLRMTWMCVGACDERGVFSTEEQSEDNDVLRTEAPHRIRLGWYSGKGWVEFRVTPHLADGRVTIELEQRMHPSSDFRQLEQAYIGCREGWAFYLTNLKSVLEHGTDLRERTPDRKGIINL
;
A
#
# COMPACT_ATOMS: atom_id res chain seq x y z
N MET A 1 9.64 -11.04 -17.47
CA MET A 1 9.23 -12.47 -17.54
C MET A 1 9.72 -13.13 -16.26
N ALA A 2 9.10 -14.21 -15.80
CA ALA A 2 9.45 -14.85 -14.54
C ALA A 2 9.82 -16.33 -14.75
N ALA A 3 10.49 -16.92 -13.76
CA ALA A 3 10.89 -18.32 -13.76
C ALA A 3 10.77 -18.93 -12.37
N ILE A 4 10.65 -20.25 -12.33
CA ILE A 4 10.66 -21.06 -11.11
C ILE A 4 11.65 -22.20 -11.27
N ALA A 5 12.48 -22.44 -10.26
CA ALA A 5 13.42 -23.54 -10.21
C ALA A 5 13.01 -24.56 -9.16
N PHE A 6 13.13 -25.83 -9.52
CA PHE A 6 12.88 -26.99 -8.68
C PHE A 6 14.20 -27.71 -8.41
N LEU A 7 14.61 -27.76 -7.15
CA LEU A 7 15.80 -28.49 -6.72
C LEU A 7 15.42 -29.84 -6.12
N ARG A 8 16.14 -30.92 -6.45
CA ARG A 8 15.90 -32.24 -5.84
C ARG A 8 17.21 -32.84 -5.34
N PRO A 9 17.26 -33.37 -4.11
CA PRO A 9 18.42 -34.13 -3.63
C PRO A 9 18.74 -35.29 -4.56
N VAL A 10 20.00 -35.41 -4.96
CA VAL A 10 20.46 -36.54 -5.77
C VAL A 10 20.44 -37.84 -4.95
N ARG A 11 20.82 -37.74 -3.68
CA ARG A 11 20.88 -38.90 -2.77
C ARG A 11 19.57 -39.08 -2.00
N PRO A 12 18.98 -40.30 -1.99
CA PRO A 12 17.85 -40.61 -1.12
C PRO A 12 18.18 -40.36 0.35
N ASN A 13 17.20 -39.87 1.12
CA ASN A 13 17.33 -39.56 2.56
C ASN A 13 18.40 -38.51 2.93
N PHE A 14 18.94 -37.78 1.95
CA PHE A 14 19.85 -36.65 2.19
C PHE A 14 19.36 -35.71 3.30
N HIS A 15 18.07 -35.35 3.29
CA HIS A 15 17.46 -34.44 4.24
C HIS A 15 17.46 -34.94 5.70
N ARG A 16 17.69 -36.24 5.94
CA ARG A 16 17.77 -36.85 7.29
C ARG A 16 19.18 -37.07 7.77
N ASP A 17 20.10 -37.33 6.84
CA ASP A 17 21.47 -37.76 7.16
C ASP A 17 22.46 -37.24 6.11
N PRO A 18 22.74 -35.92 6.05
CA PRO A 18 23.68 -35.35 5.10
C PRO A 18 25.13 -35.62 5.50
N SER A 19 25.99 -35.85 4.52
CA SER A 19 27.44 -35.95 4.73
C SER A 19 28.05 -34.58 5.10
N ILE A 20 29.31 -34.58 5.58
CA ILE A 20 30.03 -33.35 5.91
C ILE A 20 30.18 -32.44 4.68
N ASP A 21 30.51 -33.01 3.52
CA ASP A 21 30.68 -32.25 2.28
C ASP A 21 29.34 -31.67 1.79
N GLU A 22 28.28 -32.46 1.93
CA GLU A 22 26.90 -32.07 1.64
C GLU A 22 26.43 -30.92 2.53
N LEU A 23 26.70 -30.97 3.84
CA LEU A 23 26.44 -29.87 4.79
C LEU A 23 27.22 -28.60 4.41
N GLY A 24 28.48 -28.76 4.01
CA GLY A 24 29.31 -27.65 3.53
C GLY A 24 28.74 -27.01 2.26
N ALA A 25 28.23 -27.80 1.33
CA ALA A 25 27.57 -27.33 0.11
C ALA A 25 26.25 -26.61 0.42
N LEU A 26 25.44 -27.11 1.37
CA LEU A 26 24.19 -26.47 1.82
C LEU A 26 24.43 -25.08 2.41
N GLY A 27 25.47 -24.90 3.22
CA GLY A 27 25.81 -23.59 3.79
C GLY A 27 26.15 -22.57 2.70
N LYS A 28 26.91 -22.99 1.68
CA LYS A 28 27.26 -22.14 0.53
C LYS A 28 26.05 -21.86 -0.37
N HIS A 29 25.20 -22.85 -0.58
CA HIS A 29 23.92 -22.72 -1.29
C HIS A 29 23.02 -21.68 -0.63
N LEU A 30 22.85 -21.74 0.70
CA LEU A 30 22.05 -20.75 1.42
C LEU A 30 22.62 -19.34 1.27
N ALA A 31 23.94 -19.17 1.43
CA ALA A 31 24.60 -17.87 1.26
C ALA A 31 24.45 -17.33 -0.18
N PHE A 32 24.54 -18.21 -1.18
CA PHE A 32 24.32 -17.87 -2.59
C PHE A 32 22.89 -17.37 -2.82
N LEU A 33 21.88 -18.10 -2.36
CA LEU A 33 20.48 -17.69 -2.48
C LEU A 33 20.17 -16.39 -1.73
N GLN A 34 20.75 -16.19 -0.54
CA GLN A 34 20.64 -14.93 0.20
C GLN A 34 21.22 -13.75 -0.61
N GLY A 35 22.33 -13.96 -1.33
CA GLY A 35 22.89 -12.99 -2.26
C GLY A 35 21.93 -12.66 -3.40
N LEU A 36 21.31 -13.66 -4.01
CA LEU A 36 20.32 -13.45 -5.08
C LEU A 36 19.06 -12.74 -4.59
N VAL A 37 18.61 -13.01 -3.36
CA VAL A 37 17.50 -12.27 -2.73
C VAL A 37 17.89 -10.82 -2.50
N SER A 38 19.07 -10.57 -1.94
CA SER A 38 19.57 -9.21 -1.66
C SER A 38 19.74 -8.39 -2.94
N ALA A 39 20.10 -9.03 -4.06
CA ALA A 39 20.19 -8.42 -5.38
C ALA A 39 18.84 -8.30 -6.11
N GLY A 40 17.74 -8.80 -5.53
CA GLY A 40 16.39 -8.72 -6.11
C GLY A 40 16.10 -9.72 -7.24
N HIS A 41 16.98 -10.71 -7.46
CA HIS A 41 16.79 -11.76 -8.47
C HIS A 41 15.86 -12.88 -8.00
N VAL A 42 15.82 -13.14 -6.68
CA VAL A 42 14.96 -14.17 -6.07
C VAL A 42 14.02 -13.50 -5.08
N VAL A 43 12.73 -13.83 -5.15
CA VAL A 43 11.71 -13.32 -4.21
C VAL A 43 11.43 -14.30 -3.07
N MET A 44 11.60 -15.59 -3.31
CA MET A 44 11.35 -16.65 -2.34
C MET A 44 12.18 -17.87 -2.71
N ALA A 45 12.75 -18.51 -1.69
CA ALA A 45 13.39 -19.80 -1.82
C ALA A 45 13.19 -20.62 -0.55
N GLY A 46 13.06 -21.94 -0.68
CA GLY A 46 13.00 -22.82 0.47
C GLY A 46 12.73 -24.29 0.11
N PRO A 47 13.01 -25.21 1.05
CA PRO A 47 12.67 -26.61 0.90
C PRO A 47 11.20 -26.87 1.25
N SER A 48 10.66 -27.98 0.74
CA SER A 48 9.47 -28.64 1.28
C SER A 48 9.73 -29.14 2.69
N GLU A 49 8.67 -29.34 3.49
CA GLU A 49 8.81 -29.79 4.88
C GLU A 49 9.53 -31.15 5.00
N ASP A 50 9.36 -32.02 4.00
CA ASP A 50 10.05 -33.31 3.93
C ASP A 50 11.45 -33.23 3.30
N GLY A 51 11.89 -32.04 2.87
CA GLY A 51 13.19 -31.79 2.25
C GLY A 51 13.41 -32.49 0.90
N ALA A 52 12.36 -33.06 0.28
CA ALA A 52 12.46 -33.75 -1.00
C ALA A 52 12.46 -32.81 -2.22
N LEU A 53 12.06 -31.55 -2.03
CA LEU A 53 11.98 -30.53 -3.07
C LEU A 53 12.44 -29.18 -2.54
N GLY A 54 13.33 -28.50 -3.25
CA GLY A 54 13.58 -27.06 -3.10
C GLY A 54 12.84 -26.28 -4.17
N VAL A 55 12.34 -25.10 -3.83
CA VAL A 55 11.75 -24.16 -4.79
C VAL A 55 12.51 -22.85 -4.70
N VAL A 56 12.82 -22.24 -5.86
CA VAL A 56 13.37 -20.88 -5.96
C VAL A 56 12.56 -20.11 -7.01
N VAL A 57 12.06 -18.93 -6.64
CA VAL A 57 11.22 -18.10 -7.50
C VAL A 57 11.98 -16.86 -7.96
N PHE A 58 12.06 -16.69 -9.28
CA PHE A 58 12.69 -15.54 -9.93
C PHE A 58 11.63 -14.63 -10.55
N PRO A 59 11.27 -13.50 -9.92
CA PRO A 59 10.16 -12.69 -10.37
C PRO A 59 10.44 -11.91 -11.66
N HIS A 60 11.73 -11.73 -12.00
CA HIS A 60 12.17 -10.82 -13.06
C HIS A 60 13.13 -11.47 -14.07
N ASP A 61 13.52 -12.72 -13.85
CA ASP A 61 14.39 -13.44 -14.77
C ASP A 61 13.59 -14.32 -15.74
N SER A 62 14.06 -14.40 -16.98
CA SER A 62 13.63 -15.45 -17.91
C SER A 62 14.12 -16.83 -17.45
N ALA A 63 13.54 -17.91 -17.98
CA ALA A 63 13.98 -19.27 -17.68
C ALA A 63 15.49 -19.45 -17.94
N THR A 64 16.00 -18.97 -19.08
CA THR A 64 17.42 -19.07 -19.42
C THR A 64 18.33 -18.34 -18.42
N GLN A 65 17.96 -17.13 -17.99
CA GLN A 65 18.73 -16.38 -16.99
C GLN A 65 18.71 -17.10 -15.63
N ALA A 66 17.57 -17.63 -15.22
CA ALA A 66 17.45 -18.40 -13.99
C ALA A 66 18.27 -19.71 -14.06
N GLU A 67 18.32 -20.39 -15.20
CA GLU A 67 19.18 -21.57 -15.43
C GLU A 67 20.66 -21.24 -15.31
N GLU A 68 21.10 -20.14 -15.92
CA GLU A 68 22.50 -19.68 -15.84
C GLU A 68 22.90 -19.42 -14.40
N ARG A 69 22.05 -18.73 -13.63
CA ARG A 69 22.30 -18.47 -12.20
C ARG A 69 22.31 -19.74 -11.38
N MET A 70 21.32 -20.62 -11.54
CA MET A 70 21.24 -21.85 -10.75
C MET A 70 22.37 -22.83 -11.07
N ARG A 71 23.06 -22.69 -12.21
CA ARG A 71 24.28 -23.43 -12.52
C ARG A 71 25.47 -23.01 -11.64
N GLU A 72 25.49 -21.76 -11.17
CA GLU A 72 26.51 -21.23 -10.27
C GLU A 72 26.25 -21.59 -8.80
N ASP A 73 25.07 -22.13 -8.49
CA ASP A 73 24.72 -22.58 -7.15
C ASP A 73 25.69 -23.68 -6.69
N PRO A 74 26.42 -23.47 -5.57
CA PRO A 74 27.40 -24.42 -5.07
C PRO A 74 26.87 -25.84 -4.81
N ALA A 75 25.61 -25.99 -4.41
CA ALA A 75 25.02 -27.32 -4.19
C ALA A 75 24.60 -28.00 -5.50
N VAL A 76 24.24 -27.23 -6.52
CA VAL A 76 23.98 -27.76 -7.86
C VAL A 76 25.30 -28.15 -8.53
N ALA A 77 26.30 -27.27 -8.49
CA ALA A 77 27.64 -27.51 -9.06
C ALA A 77 28.36 -28.70 -8.40
N ALA A 78 28.16 -28.91 -7.10
CA ALA A 78 28.70 -30.06 -6.37
C ALA A 78 27.89 -31.36 -6.57
N GLY A 79 26.79 -31.33 -7.31
CA GLY A 79 25.94 -32.50 -7.57
C GLY A 79 25.11 -32.96 -6.36
N VAL A 80 24.93 -32.09 -5.36
CA VAL A 80 24.05 -32.36 -4.21
C VAL A 80 22.59 -32.26 -4.62
N PHE A 81 22.27 -31.29 -5.48
CA PHE A 81 20.95 -31.09 -6.05
C PHE A 81 20.96 -31.20 -7.57
N THR A 82 19.91 -31.79 -8.14
CA THR A 82 19.51 -31.49 -9.51
C THR A 82 18.67 -30.21 -9.51
N CYS A 83 18.68 -29.47 -10.63
CA CYS A 83 17.88 -28.25 -10.78
C CYS A 83 17.15 -28.28 -12.13
N GLU A 84 15.83 -28.11 -12.09
CA GLU A 84 14.98 -27.92 -13.27
C GLU A 84 14.36 -26.52 -13.21
N VAL A 85 14.46 -25.74 -14.29
CA VAL A 85 13.88 -24.40 -14.35
C VAL A 85 12.74 -24.39 -15.37
N GLN A 86 11.65 -23.70 -15.04
CA GLN A 86 10.53 -23.51 -15.94
C GLN A 86 10.19 -22.03 -16.11
N ALA A 87 9.85 -21.63 -17.33
CA ALA A 87 9.26 -20.33 -17.59
C ALA A 87 7.92 -20.25 -16.85
N TRP A 88 7.74 -19.21 -16.05
CA TRP A 88 6.57 -19.09 -15.20
C TRP A 88 5.86 -17.77 -15.44
N ARG A 89 4.52 -17.82 -15.41
CA ARG A 89 3.68 -16.65 -15.38
C ARG A 89 3.08 -16.54 -13.98
N MET A 90 3.61 -15.61 -13.20
CA MET A 90 3.02 -15.24 -11.92
C MET A 90 1.68 -14.54 -12.17
N SER A 91 0.59 -15.21 -11.83
CA SER A 91 -0.77 -14.67 -11.97
C SER A 91 -1.27 -14.00 -10.69
N LEU A 92 -0.67 -14.33 -9.54
CA LEU A 92 -1.03 -13.85 -8.22
C LEU A 92 0.25 -13.63 -7.40
N PHE A 93 0.28 -12.58 -6.59
CA PHE A 93 1.39 -12.23 -5.71
C PHE A 93 0.93 -12.23 -4.26
N GLY A 94 1.43 -13.17 -3.46
CA GLY A 94 1.26 -13.14 -2.01
C GLY A 94 2.37 -12.32 -1.36
N THR A 95 2.07 -11.50 -0.37
CA THR A 95 3.08 -10.72 0.37
C THR A 95 3.58 -11.40 1.64
N GLY A 96 3.14 -12.63 1.91
CA GLY A 96 3.34 -13.28 3.21
C GLY A 96 2.64 -12.56 4.37
N SER A 97 1.90 -11.48 4.08
CA SER A 97 0.91 -10.90 4.97
C SER A 97 -0.43 -11.05 4.27
N THR A 98 -1.51 -11.18 5.03
CA THR A 98 -2.91 -11.16 4.57
C THR A 98 -3.31 -9.82 3.89
N ARG A 99 -2.36 -9.06 3.31
CA ARG A 99 -2.57 -7.77 2.68
C ARG A 99 -3.34 -7.96 1.39
N ASP A 100 -4.55 -7.44 1.41
CA ASP A 100 -5.35 -7.15 0.23
C ASP A 100 -4.73 -5.93 -0.46
N TRP A 101 -4.06 -6.13 -1.59
CA TRP A 101 -3.48 -5.00 -2.34
C TRP A 101 -4.53 -4.06 -2.91
N PHE A 102 -5.79 -4.48 -2.98
CA PHE A 102 -6.88 -3.63 -3.42
C PHE A 102 -7.40 -2.75 -2.30
N GLY A 103 -6.87 -2.81 -1.08
CA GLY A 103 -7.32 -1.89 -0.04
C GLY A 103 -6.90 -2.22 1.37
N PHE A 104 -7.26 -1.33 2.28
CA PHE A 104 -6.94 -1.48 3.70
C PHE A 104 -7.97 -0.75 4.54
N THR A 105 -8.00 -1.09 5.82
CA THR A 105 -8.74 -0.34 6.83
C THR A 105 -7.77 0.19 7.88
N GLN A 106 -7.91 1.46 8.21
CA GLN A 106 -7.24 2.11 9.34
C GLN A 106 -8.27 2.61 10.32
N VAL A 107 -7.92 2.59 11.61
CA VAL A 107 -8.84 2.92 12.70
C VAL A 107 -8.15 3.88 13.66
N ILE A 108 -8.88 4.91 14.10
CA ILE A 108 -8.40 5.86 15.10
C ILE A 108 -9.51 6.20 16.10
N HIS A 109 -9.13 6.37 17.37
CA HIS A 109 -10.01 6.89 18.41
C HIS A 109 -9.73 8.38 18.66
N ILE A 110 -10.79 9.19 18.63
CA ILE A 110 -10.71 10.64 18.81
C ILE A 110 -11.70 11.07 19.90
N ARG A 111 -11.26 11.89 20.84
CA ARG A 111 -12.07 12.51 21.89
C ARG A 111 -12.78 13.72 21.32
N THR A 112 -13.94 13.45 20.74
CA THR A 112 -14.90 14.43 20.23
C THR A 112 -16.28 13.79 20.25
N ASP A 113 -17.34 14.59 20.20
CA ASP A 113 -18.66 14.07 19.89
C ASP A 113 -18.81 13.69 18.40
N ALA A 114 -19.81 12.86 18.09
CA ALA A 114 -20.08 12.36 16.75
C ALA A 114 -20.51 13.46 15.76
N VAL A 115 -21.09 14.57 16.23
CA VAL A 115 -21.54 15.67 15.36
C VAL A 115 -20.33 16.42 14.80
N ASN A 116 -19.37 16.75 15.66
CA ASN A 116 -18.12 17.39 15.26
C ASN A 116 -17.27 16.47 14.38
N ALA A 117 -17.17 15.19 14.73
CA ALA A 117 -16.50 14.21 13.87
C ALA A 117 -17.16 14.12 12.48
N TRP A 118 -18.49 14.02 12.44
CA TRP A 118 -19.24 13.95 11.18
C TRP A 118 -19.04 15.21 10.33
N ARG A 119 -19.10 16.40 10.93
CA ARG A 119 -18.86 17.66 10.23
C ARG A 119 -17.50 17.67 9.53
N MET A 120 -16.44 17.19 10.20
CA MET A 120 -15.08 17.13 9.64
C MET A 120 -14.95 16.17 8.45
N LEU A 121 -15.75 15.09 8.41
CA LEU A 121 -15.67 14.05 7.39
C LEU A 121 -16.63 14.28 6.21
N ALA A 122 -17.74 14.98 6.44
CA ALA A 122 -18.85 15.01 5.52
C ALA A 122 -19.19 16.41 4.98
N THR A 123 -18.47 17.47 5.34
CA THR A 123 -18.69 18.82 4.80
C THR A 123 -17.44 19.32 4.09
N CYS A 124 -17.58 20.19 3.09
CA CYS A 124 -16.42 20.79 2.41
C CYS A 124 -15.54 21.57 3.40
N ASP A 125 -16.17 22.40 4.25
CA ASP A 125 -15.46 23.16 5.29
C ASP A 125 -14.77 22.24 6.31
N GLY A 126 -15.33 21.06 6.57
CA GLY A 126 -14.74 20.06 7.43
C GLY A 126 -13.51 19.41 6.81
N LEU A 127 -13.65 18.92 5.58
CA LEU A 127 -12.58 18.23 4.85
C LEU A 127 -11.34 19.12 4.69
N GLU A 128 -11.52 20.41 4.48
CA GLU A 128 -10.41 21.37 4.35
C GLU A 128 -9.64 21.64 5.64
N ARG A 129 -10.21 21.32 6.81
CA ARG A 129 -9.57 21.60 8.11
C ARG A 129 -8.48 20.61 8.48
N TRP A 130 -8.46 19.43 7.87
CA TRP A 130 -7.53 18.36 8.26
C TRP A 130 -6.92 17.60 7.09
N PHE A 131 -7.59 17.59 5.93
CA PHE A 131 -7.25 16.72 4.82
C PHE A 131 -6.93 17.53 3.56
N LEU A 132 -7.94 18.21 3.00
CA LEU A 132 -7.84 18.83 1.69
C LEU A 132 -7.29 20.25 1.79
N ALA A 133 -6.55 20.68 0.77
CA ALA A 133 -6.25 22.10 0.56
C ALA A 133 -7.53 22.84 0.16
N LYS A 134 -8.35 22.20 -0.68
CA LYS A 134 -9.66 22.69 -1.10
C LYS A 134 -10.65 21.57 -1.38
N ALA A 135 -11.91 21.80 -1.06
CA ALA A 135 -13.05 20.94 -1.34
C ALA A 135 -14.18 21.78 -1.96
N ASP A 136 -14.47 21.55 -3.23
CA ASP A 136 -15.59 22.18 -3.93
C ASP A 136 -16.61 21.11 -4.31
N ALA A 137 -17.88 21.34 -4.03
CA ALA A 137 -18.93 20.39 -4.36
C ALA A 137 -20.11 21.04 -5.07
N TRP A 138 -20.82 20.24 -5.85
CA TRP A 138 -21.98 20.65 -6.63
C TRP A 138 -23.04 19.55 -6.64
N THR A 139 -24.29 19.96 -6.81
CA THR A 139 -25.37 19.06 -7.18
C THR A 139 -25.18 18.55 -8.61
N HIS A 140 -25.92 17.50 -9.00
CA HIS A 140 -25.89 16.98 -10.38
C HIS A 140 -26.28 18.03 -11.43
N ASP A 141 -27.13 19.00 -11.09
CA ASP A 141 -27.53 20.10 -11.97
C ASP A 141 -26.57 21.32 -11.92
N GLY A 142 -25.42 21.19 -11.25
CA GLY A 142 -24.33 22.17 -11.27
C GLY A 142 -24.48 23.32 -10.25
N ARG A 143 -25.44 23.25 -9.33
CA ARG A 143 -25.56 24.24 -8.24
C ARG A 143 -24.48 23.97 -7.20
N GLN A 144 -23.86 25.03 -6.72
CA GLN A 144 -22.84 24.92 -5.68
C GLN A 144 -23.43 24.33 -4.39
N TRP A 145 -22.74 23.33 -3.82
CA TRP A 145 -23.10 22.72 -2.55
C TRP A 145 -22.74 23.68 -1.40
N PRO A 146 -23.63 23.87 -0.40
CA PRO A 146 -23.29 24.69 0.76
C PRO A 146 -22.13 24.07 1.55
N ARG A 147 -21.14 24.88 1.91
CA ARG A 147 -19.84 24.36 2.38
C ARG A 147 -19.87 23.73 3.76
N ASP A 148 -20.81 24.15 4.60
CA ASP A 148 -21.02 23.70 5.98
C ASP A 148 -22.13 22.65 6.11
N VAL A 149 -22.72 22.22 4.99
CA VAL A 149 -23.77 21.20 4.94
C VAL A 149 -23.19 19.86 4.56
N SER A 150 -23.71 18.80 5.18
CA SER A 150 -23.29 17.42 4.89
C SER A 150 -23.49 17.08 3.41
N LEU A 151 -22.48 16.50 2.80
CA LEU A 151 -22.50 15.96 1.46
C LEU A 151 -23.42 14.74 1.41
N GLU A 152 -24.23 14.63 0.35
CA GLU A 152 -25.17 13.54 0.14
C GLU A 152 -24.81 12.73 -1.11
N HIS A 153 -25.37 11.52 -1.21
CA HIS A 153 -25.20 10.64 -2.37
C HIS A 153 -25.51 11.37 -3.67
N GLY A 154 -24.61 11.25 -4.65
CA GLY A 154 -24.74 11.87 -5.97
C GLY A 154 -24.21 13.30 -6.07
N ALA A 155 -23.72 13.90 -4.98
CA ALA A 155 -22.99 15.15 -5.05
C ALA A 155 -21.68 14.96 -5.83
N LYS A 156 -21.36 15.91 -6.71
CA LYS A 156 -20.05 16.04 -7.36
C LYS A 156 -19.10 16.71 -6.39
N LEU A 157 -17.88 16.21 -6.27
CA LEU A 157 -16.87 16.69 -5.33
C LEU A 157 -15.52 16.76 -6.03
N ARG A 158 -14.96 17.97 -6.13
CA ARG A 158 -13.58 18.22 -6.49
C ARG A 158 -12.74 18.31 -5.21
N MET A 159 -11.72 17.48 -5.14
CA MET A 159 -10.75 17.48 -4.05
C MET A 159 -9.43 18.01 -4.57
N THR A 160 -8.82 18.93 -3.83
CA THR A 160 -7.52 19.52 -4.18
C THR A 160 -6.53 19.33 -3.04
N TRP A 161 -5.34 18.87 -3.38
CA TRP A 161 -4.19 18.72 -2.48
C TRP A 161 -3.06 19.66 -2.89
N MET A 162 -2.27 20.09 -1.91
CA MET A 162 -0.98 20.72 -2.17
C MET A 162 0.07 19.64 -2.42
N CYS A 163 0.96 19.88 -3.38
CA CYS A 163 2.09 19.03 -3.66
C CYS A 163 3.36 19.88 -3.76
N VAL A 164 4.52 19.26 -3.45
CA VAL A 164 5.81 19.90 -3.72
C VAL A 164 6.04 19.92 -5.22
N GLY A 165 6.13 21.12 -5.78
CA GLY A 165 6.40 21.35 -7.19
C GLY A 165 7.89 21.34 -7.53
N ALA A 166 8.22 21.99 -8.65
CA ALA A 166 9.59 22.15 -9.12
C ALA A 166 10.48 22.94 -8.13
N CYS A 167 11.77 22.61 -8.11
CA CYS A 167 12.78 23.36 -7.39
C CYS A 167 13.42 24.38 -8.33
N ASP A 168 13.48 25.64 -7.93
CA ASP A 168 14.18 26.68 -8.69
C ASP A 168 15.72 26.57 -8.53
N GLU A 169 16.45 27.37 -9.31
CA GLU A 169 17.92 27.39 -9.29
C GLU A 169 18.53 27.80 -7.93
N ARG A 170 17.71 28.37 -7.03
CA ARG A 170 18.10 28.80 -5.68
C ARG A 170 17.78 27.75 -4.62
N GLY A 171 17.25 26.60 -5.00
CA GLY A 171 16.88 25.54 -4.07
C GLY A 171 15.50 25.72 -3.43
N VAL A 172 14.67 26.64 -3.94
CA VAL A 172 13.33 26.90 -3.42
C VAL A 172 12.32 26.06 -4.17
N PHE A 173 11.53 25.27 -3.45
CA PHE A 173 10.46 24.46 -4.03
C PHE A 173 9.18 25.28 -4.21
N SER A 174 8.56 25.20 -5.39
CA SER A 174 7.20 25.70 -5.59
C SER A 174 6.18 24.79 -4.89
N THR A 175 5.00 25.32 -4.64
CA THR A 175 3.84 24.51 -4.25
C THR A 175 2.86 24.48 -5.41
N GLU A 176 2.42 23.30 -5.78
CA GLU A 176 1.49 23.06 -6.88
C GLU A 176 0.21 22.45 -6.34
N GLU A 177 -0.90 22.69 -7.03
CA GLU A 177 -2.20 22.11 -6.69
C GLU A 177 -2.50 20.92 -7.61
N GLN A 178 -2.82 19.79 -7.02
CA GLN A 178 -3.36 18.64 -7.75
C GLN A 178 -4.82 18.46 -7.39
N SER A 179 -5.69 18.40 -8.39
CA SER A 179 -7.13 18.24 -8.20
C SER A 179 -7.65 16.94 -8.82
N GLU A 180 -8.64 16.35 -8.16
CA GLU A 180 -9.35 15.16 -8.63
C GLU A 180 -10.87 15.36 -8.50
N ASP A 181 -11.58 15.09 -9.59
CA ASP A 181 -13.05 15.12 -9.63
C ASP A 181 -13.62 13.75 -9.30
N ASN A 182 -14.51 13.72 -8.31
CA ASN A 182 -15.14 12.52 -7.77
C ASN A 182 -16.63 12.72 -7.49
N ASP A 183 -17.27 11.61 -7.13
CA ASP A 183 -18.65 11.55 -6.71
C ASP A 183 -18.77 11.14 -5.25
N VAL A 184 -19.77 11.64 -4.54
CA VAL A 184 -20.18 11.08 -3.26
C VAL A 184 -21.01 9.83 -3.53
N LEU A 185 -20.41 8.68 -3.30
CA LEU A 185 -20.96 7.39 -3.70
C LEU A 185 -22.01 6.87 -2.72
N ARG A 186 -21.92 7.23 -1.43
CA ARG A 186 -22.89 6.83 -0.41
C ARG A 186 -22.81 7.74 0.81
N THR A 187 -23.95 8.04 1.41
CA THR A 187 -24.04 8.72 2.70
C THR A 187 -25.11 8.05 3.56
N GLU A 188 -24.78 7.75 4.81
CA GLU A 188 -25.69 7.34 5.88
C GLU A 188 -25.36 8.19 7.11
N ALA A 189 -25.82 9.43 7.12
CA ALA A 189 -25.47 10.37 8.18
C ALA A 189 -26.03 9.95 9.54
N PRO A 190 -25.30 10.14 10.65
CA PRO A 190 -23.92 10.62 10.77
C PRO A 190 -22.87 9.49 10.83
N HIS A 191 -23.20 8.30 10.31
CA HIS A 191 -22.43 7.07 10.55
C HIS A 191 -21.46 6.71 9.44
N ARG A 192 -21.74 7.08 8.19
CA ARG A 192 -20.96 6.59 7.06
C ARG A 192 -20.99 7.54 5.87
N ILE A 193 -19.83 7.82 5.28
CA ILE A 193 -19.74 8.50 3.98
C ILE A 193 -18.69 7.79 3.12
N ARG A 194 -19.03 7.55 1.85
CA ARG A 194 -18.14 6.99 0.82
C ARG A 194 -17.93 8.00 -0.29
N LEU A 195 -16.67 8.30 -0.56
CA LEU A 195 -16.24 9.23 -1.59
C LEU A 195 -15.54 8.45 -2.70
N GLY A 196 -15.78 8.84 -3.95
CA GLY A 196 -15.04 8.36 -5.10
C GLY A 196 -13.55 8.69 -4.96
N TRP A 197 -12.72 7.86 -5.57
CA TRP A 197 -11.27 7.97 -5.49
C TRP A 197 -10.61 7.43 -6.76
N TYR A 198 -9.37 7.83 -7.04
CA TYR A 198 -8.62 7.49 -8.26
C TYR A 198 -9.38 7.77 -9.56
N SER A 199 -10.10 8.89 -9.63
CA SER A 199 -10.95 9.26 -10.76
C SER A 199 -11.98 8.17 -11.09
N GLY A 200 -12.66 7.66 -10.06
CA GLY A 200 -13.66 6.61 -10.16
C GLY A 200 -13.11 5.17 -10.24
N LYS A 201 -11.81 4.97 -10.06
CA LYS A 201 -11.17 3.63 -10.01
C LYS A 201 -11.02 3.09 -8.60
N GLY A 202 -11.71 3.68 -7.64
CA GLY A 202 -11.70 3.26 -6.25
C GLY A 202 -12.61 4.14 -5.41
N TRP A 203 -12.52 3.95 -4.10
CA TRP A 203 -13.25 4.76 -3.14
C TRP A 203 -12.56 4.75 -1.77
N VAL A 204 -12.92 5.75 -0.98
CA VAL A 204 -12.61 5.81 0.45
C VAL A 204 -13.91 5.94 1.22
N GLU A 205 -14.05 5.20 2.31
CA GLU A 205 -15.23 5.21 3.17
C GLU A 205 -14.83 5.47 4.62
N PHE A 206 -15.44 6.48 5.20
CA PHE A 206 -15.34 6.78 6.62
C PHE A 206 -16.55 6.21 7.36
N ARG A 207 -16.32 5.58 8.51
CA ARG A 207 -17.36 5.14 9.44
C ARG A 207 -17.14 5.74 10.82
N VAL A 208 -18.17 6.29 11.42
CA VAL A 208 -18.14 6.93 12.75
C VAL A 208 -18.96 6.11 13.73
N THR A 209 -18.32 5.66 14.80
CA THR A 209 -18.96 4.92 15.90
C THR A 209 -18.72 5.64 17.23
N PRO A 210 -19.75 6.18 17.89
CA PRO A 210 -19.59 6.84 19.18
C PRO A 210 -19.38 5.85 20.33
N HIS A 211 -18.50 6.19 21.26
CA HIS A 211 -18.29 5.53 22.55
C HIS A 211 -18.93 6.36 23.66
N LEU A 212 -20.20 6.08 23.96
CA LEU A 212 -20.97 6.86 24.93
C LEU A 212 -20.37 6.84 26.35
N ALA A 213 -19.59 5.82 26.68
CA ALA A 213 -19.00 5.64 28.02
C ALA A 213 -17.80 6.57 28.31
N ASP A 214 -17.03 6.96 27.29
CA ASP A 214 -15.80 7.73 27.48
C ASP A 214 -15.71 9.01 26.62
N GLY A 215 -16.80 9.34 25.93
CA GLY A 215 -16.92 10.57 25.13
C GLY A 215 -16.02 10.60 23.90
N ARG A 216 -15.56 9.44 23.41
CA ARG A 216 -14.79 9.32 22.17
C ARG A 216 -15.65 8.85 21.00
N VAL A 217 -15.11 8.96 19.80
CA VAL A 217 -15.58 8.27 18.60
C VAL A 217 -14.46 7.37 18.06
N THR A 218 -14.84 6.24 17.47
CA THR A 218 -13.99 5.54 16.50
C THR A 218 -14.30 6.10 15.13
N ILE A 219 -13.24 6.49 14.40
CA ILE A 219 -13.29 6.68 12.96
C ILE A 219 -12.55 5.51 12.32
N GLU A 220 -13.27 4.75 11.49
CA GLU A 220 -12.68 3.76 10.59
C GLU A 220 -12.63 4.34 9.18
N LEU A 221 -11.47 4.25 8.55
CA LEU A 221 -11.27 4.57 7.14
C LEU A 221 -10.99 3.27 6.39
N GLU A 222 -11.82 2.96 5.41
CA GLU A 222 -11.54 1.90 4.44
C GLU A 222 -11.24 2.53 3.07
N GLN A 223 -10.12 2.14 2.47
CA GLN A 223 -9.79 2.46 1.09
C GLN A 223 -9.91 1.21 0.24
N ARG A 224 -10.51 1.33 -0.94
CA ARG A 224 -10.53 0.30 -1.98
C ARG A 224 -10.13 0.83 -3.34
N MET A 225 -9.42 0.00 -4.08
CA MET A 225 -8.99 0.17 -5.47
C MET A 225 -9.66 -0.89 -6.34
N HIS A 226 -10.08 -0.51 -7.54
CA HIS A 226 -10.46 -1.49 -8.55
C HIS A 226 -9.21 -2.25 -9.05
N PRO A 227 -9.37 -3.50 -9.49
CA PRO A 227 -8.26 -4.26 -10.05
C PRO A 227 -7.60 -3.53 -11.23
N SER A 228 -6.27 -3.57 -11.27
CA SER A 228 -5.44 -3.06 -12.36
C SER A 228 -4.48 -4.16 -12.81
N SER A 229 -4.15 -4.18 -14.10
CA SER A 229 -3.09 -5.05 -14.64
C SER A 229 -1.68 -4.55 -14.31
N ASP A 230 -1.53 -3.29 -13.87
CA ASP A 230 -0.27 -2.73 -13.42
C ASP A 230 -0.14 -2.84 -11.89
N PHE A 231 0.55 -3.90 -11.45
CA PHE A 231 0.77 -4.15 -10.04
C PHE A 231 1.67 -3.11 -9.36
N ARG A 232 2.67 -2.56 -10.07
CA ARG A 232 3.57 -1.56 -9.48
C ARG A 232 2.81 -0.28 -9.13
N GLN A 233 1.88 0.11 -9.99
CA GLN A 233 0.99 1.21 -9.71
C GLN A 233 0.11 0.95 -8.47
N LEU A 234 -0.46 -0.26 -8.35
CA LEU A 234 -1.28 -0.65 -7.19
C LEU A 234 -0.45 -0.64 -5.89
N GLU A 235 0.76 -1.20 -5.93
CA GLU A 235 1.67 -1.23 -4.79
C GLU A 235 2.06 0.18 -4.34
N GLN A 236 2.45 1.05 -5.28
CA GLN A 236 2.81 2.43 -4.98
C GLN A 236 1.62 3.22 -4.41
N ALA A 237 0.42 3.05 -4.98
CA ALA A 237 -0.79 3.68 -4.49
C ALA A 237 -1.16 3.17 -3.08
N TYR A 238 -1.05 1.86 -2.83
CA TYR A 238 -1.30 1.26 -1.53
C TYR A 238 -0.37 1.83 -0.45
N ILE A 239 0.94 1.81 -0.69
CA ILE A 239 1.96 2.27 0.27
C ILE A 239 1.79 3.76 0.53
N GLY A 240 1.76 4.57 -0.53
CA GLY A 240 1.67 6.03 -0.42
C GLY A 240 0.37 6.48 0.27
N CYS A 241 -0.77 5.86 -0.06
CA CYS A 241 -2.03 6.22 0.58
C CYS A 241 -2.08 5.76 2.04
N ARG A 242 -1.53 4.61 2.38
CA ARG A 242 -1.52 4.14 3.77
C ARG A 242 -0.68 5.04 4.68
N GLU A 243 0.46 5.53 4.17
CA GLU A 243 1.28 6.54 4.84
C GLU A 243 0.55 7.88 4.96
N GLY A 244 -0.02 8.37 3.85
CA GLY A 244 -0.80 9.62 3.83
C GLY A 244 -1.98 9.58 4.80
N TRP A 245 -2.75 8.50 4.82
CA TRP A 245 -3.88 8.35 5.73
C TRP A 245 -3.47 8.20 7.19
N ALA A 246 -2.33 7.56 7.48
CA ALA A 246 -1.79 7.55 8.83
C ALA A 246 -1.52 8.99 9.33
N PHE A 247 -0.93 9.84 8.47
CA PHE A 247 -0.75 11.25 8.77
C PHE A 247 -2.08 12.00 8.89
N TYR A 248 -2.94 11.96 7.88
CA TYR A 248 -4.18 12.76 7.88
C TYR A 248 -5.13 12.37 9.00
N LEU A 249 -5.28 11.09 9.34
CA LEU A 249 -6.08 10.68 10.51
C LEU A 249 -5.47 11.19 11.83
N THR A 250 -4.14 11.23 11.92
CA THR A 250 -3.45 11.87 13.06
C THR A 250 -3.72 13.37 13.09
N ASN A 251 -3.71 14.05 11.94
CA ASN A 251 -4.04 15.46 11.84
C ASN A 251 -5.50 15.74 12.24
N LEU A 252 -6.45 14.92 11.79
CA LEU A 252 -7.86 15.00 12.19
C LEU A 252 -8.01 14.93 13.70
N LYS A 253 -7.30 14.01 14.35
CA LYS A 253 -7.27 13.90 15.81
C LYS A 253 -6.70 15.15 16.46
N SER A 254 -5.58 15.67 15.96
CA SER A 254 -4.95 16.91 16.45
C SER A 254 -5.90 18.12 16.35
N VAL A 255 -6.57 18.28 15.21
CA VAL A 255 -7.52 19.38 15.01
C VAL A 255 -8.73 19.26 15.92
N LEU A 256 -9.30 18.06 16.07
CA LEU A 256 -10.49 17.85 16.89
C LEU A 256 -10.21 17.94 18.41
N GLU A 257 -9.06 17.43 18.87
CA GLU A 257 -8.74 17.41 20.31
C GLU A 257 -8.03 18.68 20.78
N HIS A 258 -7.30 19.35 19.89
CA HIS A 258 -6.37 20.43 20.25
C HIS A 258 -6.45 21.66 19.34
N GLY A 259 -7.30 21.66 18.30
CA GLY A 259 -7.43 22.79 17.37
C GLY A 259 -6.18 23.06 16.54
N THR A 260 -5.23 22.12 16.48
CA THR A 260 -3.91 22.31 15.83
C THR A 260 -3.87 21.54 14.51
N ASP A 261 -3.71 22.25 13.39
CA ASP A 261 -3.45 21.68 12.07
C ASP A 261 -1.95 21.41 11.91
N LEU A 262 -1.59 20.15 11.67
CA LEU A 262 -0.22 19.66 11.57
C LEU A 262 0.33 19.76 10.14
N ARG A 263 -0.46 20.26 9.17
CA ARG A 263 -0.01 20.40 7.78
C ARG A 263 0.95 21.59 7.59
N GLU A 264 2.03 21.34 6.86
CA GLU A 264 2.99 22.31 6.37
C GLU A 264 2.47 22.94 5.08
N ARG A 265 2.50 24.27 5.00
CA ARG A 265 2.00 25.03 3.84
C ARG A 265 3.13 25.61 3.00
N THR A 266 4.35 25.54 3.51
CA THR A 266 5.56 26.12 2.95
C THR A 266 6.69 25.09 2.94
N PRO A 267 6.60 24.03 2.11
CA PRO A 267 7.66 23.03 2.00
C PRO A 267 8.98 23.65 1.55
N ASP A 268 10.06 23.28 2.23
CA ASP A 268 11.43 23.65 1.88
C ASP A 268 12.23 22.49 1.25
N ARG A 269 11.65 21.29 1.18
CA ARG A 269 12.28 20.09 0.61
C ARG A 269 11.26 19.06 0.10
N LYS A 270 11.74 18.17 -0.76
CA LYS A 270 11.03 16.93 -1.11
C LYS A 270 11.00 15.95 0.07
N GLY A 271 9.96 15.12 0.10
CA GLY A 271 9.78 14.07 1.10
C GLY A 271 9.17 14.55 2.43
N ILE A 272 8.67 15.79 2.50
CA ILE A 272 7.82 16.25 3.60
C ILE A 272 6.51 15.47 3.53
N ILE A 273 6.14 14.83 4.64
CA ILE A 273 5.00 13.91 4.71
C ILE A 273 3.69 14.60 5.11
N ASN A 274 3.78 15.79 5.71
CA ASN A 274 2.68 16.51 6.32
C ASN A 274 2.25 17.71 5.49
N LEU A 275 2.11 17.58 4.16
CA LEU A 275 1.62 18.67 3.31
C LEU A 275 0.09 18.82 3.35
#